data_AF-A0A4W3I2T2-F1
#
_entry.id   AF-A0A4W3I2T2-F1
#
_cell.length_a   1.000
_cell.length_b   1.000
_cell.length_c   1.000
_cell.angle_alpha   90.00
_cell.angle_beta   90.00
_cell.angle_gamma   90.00
#
_symmetry.space_group_name_H-M   'P 1'
#
loop_
_entity.id
_entity.type
_entity.pdbx_description
1 polymer ?
#
loop_
_entity_poly.entity_id
_entity_poly.type
_entity_poly.pdbx_seq_one_letter_code
_entity_poly.pdbx_strand_id
1 'polypeptide(L)'
;MLSGPPAYTENASFARDDRKNCKGFTFSKDGSLFAWCNGEDVTIVNSVDGNLLHSIDLPKATFLTFSPQNSILATWQPYTTSKENTQGEPNLHMWDLSTGQCLKSFFQKKMQSWCPCWSDNESVCARNVNNEVQFFEDNKFDKIATKLHLQKVTDFVLSPGLQPIKVAVYVPGSKGAPSFVRLYQYPNFGGPTSALANKSFFKADKVTMLWNKKGSAVLVIASTDVDKSGASYYGEQTLHYIATNGESAVVQLPKNGPIYDVSWNPNSLEFCAVYGFMPAKATVFNLKCDPIFDFGTGPRNAGFYSPQGHILVLAGFGNLRGQMEVWDVKQYKLISKPQASDTTFFCWCPDGEHIATATCAPRLRVGNGYKIWHYSGAVRHKYEVPPNAELWEVQWQPFKDGAFPEKRIEYQTVPTDSLTIDAKPAQAYRPPALRDKPVTSSKLHEEEPPQNMKPQNADKQLSKAALKNQKKREARKAAKLVILQQSSLALPESPPLLLTASTVQCIEGHGDPEVDKKIKNIKKKLKAIEQLKEQQASGKQLEKNQMEKILKEDILLKELEDLELSV
;
A
#
# COMPACT_ATOMS: atom_id res chain seq x y z
N MET A 1 -24.99 -3.36 20.86
CA MET A 1 -23.77 -4.21 20.76
C MET A 1 -24.19 -5.67 20.62
N LEU A 2 -23.35 -6.50 20.01
CA LEU A 2 -23.58 -7.95 19.91
C LEU A 2 -22.52 -8.68 20.74
N SER A 3 -22.92 -9.74 21.44
CA SER A 3 -21.99 -10.66 22.10
C SER A 3 -21.14 -11.39 21.06
N GLY A 4 -19.85 -11.57 21.37
CA GLY A 4 -18.93 -12.30 20.50
C GLY A 4 -19.25 -13.80 20.38
N PRO A 5 -18.41 -14.56 19.65
CA PRO A 5 -18.52 -16.01 19.59
C PRO A 5 -18.60 -16.65 20.99
N PRO A 6 -19.42 -17.69 21.19
CA PRO A 6 -20.22 -18.40 20.18
C PRO A 6 -21.67 -17.90 20.02
N ALA A 7 -22.13 -16.95 20.84
CA ALA A 7 -23.57 -16.68 20.98
C ALA A 7 -24.13 -15.71 19.91
N TYR A 8 -23.37 -14.67 19.51
CA TYR A 8 -23.81 -13.68 18.51
C TYR A 8 -25.18 -13.02 18.79
N THR A 9 -25.58 -12.93 20.05
CA THR A 9 -26.85 -12.34 20.49
C THR A 9 -26.70 -10.86 20.82
N GLU A 10 -27.79 -10.09 20.77
CA GLU A 10 -27.79 -8.73 21.28
C GLU A 10 -27.47 -8.71 22.78
N ASN A 11 -26.58 -7.79 23.18
CA ASN A 11 -26.20 -7.64 24.58
C ASN A 11 -27.33 -6.94 25.35
N ALA A 12 -27.97 -7.67 26.27
CA ALA A 12 -29.08 -7.17 27.08
C ALA A 12 -28.70 -5.99 27.99
N SER A 13 -27.43 -5.87 28.38
CA SER A 13 -26.94 -4.78 29.23
C SER A 13 -26.76 -3.47 28.47
N PHE A 14 -26.75 -3.50 27.13
CA PHE A 14 -26.55 -2.32 26.31
C PHE A 14 -27.86 -1.92 25.61
N ALA A 15 -28.43 -0.80 26.01
CA ALA A 15 -29.57 -0.20 25.32
C ALA A 15 -29.13 0.35 23.95
N ARG A 16 -29.81 -0.07 22.89
CA ARG A 16 -29.60 0.45 21.55
C ARG A 16 -30.04 1.91 21.47
N ASP A 17 -29.19 2.77 20.88
CA ASP A 17 -29.58 4.11 20.50
C ASP A 17 -30.34 4.07 19.16
N ASP A 18 -31.63 4.38 19.20
CA ASP A 18 -32.53 4.37 18.03
C ASP A 18 -32.58 5.72 17.30
N ARG A 19 -31.75 6.70 17.70
CA ARG A 19 -31.64 7.97 16.99
C ARG A 19 -31.16 7.73 15.56
N LYS A 20 -31.76 8.48 14.63
CA LYS A 20 -31.56 8.29 13.18
C LYS A 20 -30.20 8.76 12.67
N ASN A 21 -29.46 9.52 13.48
CA ASN A 21 -28.20 10.13 13.09
C ASN A 21 -27.11 9.53 13.98
N CYS A 22 -26.09 8.96 13.37
CA CYS A 22 -24.86 8.55 14.02
C CYS A 22 -23.71 8.96 13.11
N LYS A 23 -22.80 9.80 13.59
CA LYS A 23 -21.68 10.32 12.78
C LYS A 23 -20.42 9.48 12.93
N GLY A 24 -20.26 8.75 14.03
CA GLY A 24 -19.15 7.86 14.27
C GLY A 24 -19.21 7.24 15.66
N PHE A 25 -18.44 6.18 15.85
CA PHE A 25 -18.22 5.55 17.15
C PHE A 25 -16.77 5.13 17.30
N THR A 26 -16.35 4.84 18.52
CA THR A 26 -15.01 4.34 18.81
C THR A 26 -14.98 3.56 20.11
N PHE A 27 -14.06 2.60 20.21
CA PHE A 27 -13.73 1.90 21.45
C PHE A 27 -12.43 2.45 22.02
N SER A 28 -12.28 2.36 23.34
CA SER A 28 -10.97 2.55 23.98
C SER A 28 -9.97 1.48 23.50
N LYS A 29 -8.66 1.75 23.64
CA LYS A 29 -7.61 0.81 23.21
C LYS A 29 -7.72 -0.56 23.89
N ASP A 30 -8.18 -0.59 25.14
CA ASP A 30 -8.41 -1.82 25.90
C ASP A 30 -9.84 -2.39 25.80
N GLY A 31 -10.72 -1.68 25.09
CA GLY A 31 -12.13 -2.02 24.89
C GLY A 31 -13.03 -1.86 26.09
N SER A 32 -12.58 -1.29 27.21
CA SER A 32 -13.40 -1.04 28.40
C SER A 32 -14.42 0.08 28.24
N LEU A 33 -14.17 1.05 27.35
CA LEU A 33 -15.06 2.16 27.06
C LEU A 33 -15.54 2.12 25.62
N PHE A 34 -16.75 2.61 25.41
CA PHE A 34 -17.35 2.81 24.10
C PHE A 34 -17.96 4.20 24.04
N ALA A 35 -17.69 4.93 22.96
CA ALA A 35 -18.29 6.23 22.72
C ALA A 35 -18.85 6.33 21.31
N TRP A 36 -19.96 7.04 21.17
CA TRP A 36 -20.55 7.37 19.87
C TRP A 36 -21.12 8.79 19.87
N CYS A 37 -21.25 9.37 18.68
CA CYS A 37 -21.92 10.65 18.49
C CYS A 37 -23.15 10.49 17.61
N ASN A 38 -24.30 10.90 18.13
CA ASN A 38 -25.60 10.79 17.46
C ASN A 38 -26.09 12.11 16.83
N GLY A 39 -25.21 13.12 16.77
CA GLY A 39 -25.54 14.44 16.22
C GLY A 39 -26.32 15.35 17.16
N GLU A 40 -26.56 14.91 18.40
CA GLU A 40 -27.02 15.75 19.51
C GLU A 40 -25.94 15.75 20.59
N ASP A 41 -25.60 14.56 21.08
CA ASP A 41 -24.59 14.38 22.13
C ASP A 41 -23.50 13.38 21.71
N VAL A 42 -22.40 13.43 22.46
CA VAL A 42 -21.38 12.40 22.53
C VAL A 42 -21.63 11.63 23.81
N THR A 43 -22.01 10.36 23.66
CA THR A 43 -22.31 9.48 24.78
C THR A 43 -21.15 8.51 25.00
N ILE A 44 -20.72 8.37 26.26
CA ILE A 44 -19.62 7.49 26.67
C ILE A 44 -20.16 6.49 27.70
N VAL A 45 -19.95 5.22 27.44
CA VAL A 45 -20.39 4.12 28.32
C VAL A 45 -19.27 3.16 28.65
N ASN A 46 -19.40 2.45 29.76
CA ASN A 46 -18.62 1.24 30.01
C ASN A 46 -19.15 0.10 29.12
N SER A 47 -18.28 -0.53 28.34
CA SER A 47 -18.66 -1.58 27.40
C SER A 47 -19.07 -2.90 28.06
N VAL A 48 -18.61 -3.15 29.29
CA VAL A 48 -18.89 -4.40 30.03
C VAL A 48 -20.29 -4.36 30.63
N ASP A 49 -20.60 -3.29 31.36
CA ASP A 49 -21.86 -3.18 32.11
C ASP A 49 -22.93 -2.37 31.36
N GLY A 50 -22.56 -1.64 30.30
CA GLY A 50 -23.46 -0.75 29.56
C GLY A 50 -23.77 0.57 30.29
N ASN A 51 -23.15 0.80 31.45
CA ASN A 51 -23.42 1.99 32.27
C ASN A 51 -22.93 3.28 31.60
N LEU A 52 -23.78 4.30 31.63
CA LEU A 52 -23.44 5.65 31.18
C LEU A 52 -22.39 6.29 32.10
N LEU A 53 -21.29 6.73 31.52
CA LEU A 53 -20.24 7.48 32.23
C LEU A 53 -20.47 8.98 32.08
N HIS A 54 -20.53 9.45 30.83
CA HIS A 54 -20.69 10.86 30.50
C HIS A 54 -21.55 11.04 29.27
N SER A 55 -22.30 12.14 29.23
CA SER A 55 -23.00 12.63 28.04
C SER A 55 -22.61 14.09 27.83
N ILE A 56 -22.06 14.40 26.67
CA ILE A 56 -21.49 15.71 26.35
C ILE A 56 -22.29 16.30 25.18
N ASP A 57 -22.89 17.47 25.39
CA ASP A 57 -23.66 18.17 24.35
C ASP A 57 -22.74 18.73 23.26
N LEU A 58 -22.61 17.99 22.16
CA LEU A 58 -21.73 18.28 21.03
C LEU A 58 -22.39 17.81 19.72
N PRO A 59 -23.41 18.52 19.23
CA PRO A 59 -24.21 18.07 18.08
C PRO A 59 -23.41 18.00 16.77
N LYS A 60 -22.30 18.73 16.69
CA LYS A 60 -21.43 18.79 15.50
C LYS A 60 -20.24 17.82 15.56
N ALA A 61 -20.10 17.04 16.63
CA ALA A 61 -19.01 16.07 16.75
C ALA A 61 -19.09 15.01 15.64
N THR A 62 -17.99 14.81 14.94
CA THR A 62 -17.89 13.85 13.82
C THR A 62 -16.85 12.78 14.07
N PHE A 63 -15.75 13.11 14.76
CA PHE A 63 -14.72 12.14 15.12
C PHE A 63 -14.43 12.13 16.60
N LEU A 64 -14.15 10.93 17.10
CA LEU A 64 -13.91 10.61 18.50
C LEU A 64 -12.66 9.72 18.58
N THR A 65 -11.77 10.00 19.53
CA THR A 65 -10.65 9.10 19.84
C THR A 65 -10.33 9.13 21.32
N PHE A 66 -10.15 7.95 21.91
CA PHE A 66 -9.67 7.81 23.27
C PHE A 66 -8.14 7.90 23.31
N SER A 67 -7.60 8.39 24.41
CA SER A 67 -6.19 8.24 24.74
C SER A 67 -5.88 6.79 25.17
N PRO A 68 -4.62 6.32 25.05
CA PRO A 68 -4.27 4.89 25.23
C PRO A 68 -4.57 4.24 26.59
N GLN A 69 -4.65 5.03 27.67
CA GLN A 69 -5.02 4.61 29.03
C GLN A 69 -6.43 5.09 29.44
N ASN A 70 -7.21 5.63 28.51
CA ASN A 70 -8.60 6.02 28.70
C ASN A 70 -8.80 7.17 29.69
N SER A 71 -7.80 8.04 29.87
CA SER A 71 -7.96 9.25 30.70
C SER A 71 -8.65 10.39 29.94
N ILE A 72 -8.45 10.47 28.63
CA ILE A 72 -8.94 11.56 27.79
C ILE A 72 -9.74 11.04 26.60
N LEU A 73 -10.79 11.78 26.27
CA LEU A 73 -11.45 11.71 24.97
C LEU A 73 -11.15 12.98 24.17
N ALA A 74 -10.64 12.82 22.95
CA ALA A 74 -10.56 13.91 21.99
C ALA A 74 -11.75 13.83 21.02
N THR A 75 -12.45 14.96 20.88
CA THR A 75 -13.58 15.11 19.96
C THR A 75 -13.27 16.17 18.93
N TRP A 76 -13.62 15.92 17.67
CA TRP A 76 -13.46 16.89 16.59
C TRP A 76 -14.76 17.16 15.85
N GLN A 77 -14.96 18.43 15.54
CA GLN A 77 -16.07 18.94 14.73
C GLN A 77 -15.56 19.72 13.51
N PRO A 78 -16.32 19.77 12.41
CA PRO A 78 -15.96 20.56 11.25
C PRO A 78 -15.77 22.03 11.60
N TYR A 79 -14.62 22.60 11.22
CA TYR A 79 -14.35 24.02 11.48
C TYR A 79 -15.26 24.90 10.61
N THR A 80 -16.12 25.67 11.26
CA THR A 80 -17.04 26.60 10.59
C THR A 80 -16.75 28.04 11.01
N THR A 81 -16.68 28.96 10.04
CA THR A 81 -16.61 30.40 10.26
C THR A 81 -17.94 31.03 9.84
N SER A 82 -18.49 31.94 10.64
CA SER A 82 -19.69 32.70 10.29
C SER A 82 -19.34 34.15 9.97
N LYS A 83 -20.27 34.91 9.38
CA LYS A 83 -20.07 36.36 9.15
C LYS A 83 -19.92 37.16 10.46
N GLU A 84 -20.48 36.64 11.55
CA GLU A 84 -20.42 37.23 12.89
C GLU A 84 -19.17 36.78 13.67
N ASN A 85 -18.68 35.57 13.41
CA ASN A 85 -17.44 35.04 13.98
C ASN A 85 -16.45 34.64 12.88
N THR A 86 -15.72 35.63 12.38
CA THR A 86 -14.73 35.48 11.31
C THR A 86 -13.52 34.63 11.72
N GLN A 87 -13.26 34.49 13.03
CA GLN A 87 -12.19 33.63 13.56
C GLN A 87 -12.62 32.17 13.76
N GLY A 88 -13.93 31.89 13.68
CA GLY A 88 -14.51 30.57 13.94
C GLY A 88 -14.42 30.16 15.41
N GLU A 89 -14.91 28.97 15.72
CA GLU A 89 -14.88 28.40 17.08
C GLU A 89 -13.80 27.31 17.19
N PRO A 90 -13.23 27.08 18.39
CA PRO A 90 -12.43 25.89 18.64
C PRO A 90 -13.22 24.64 18.29
N ASN A 91 -12.57 23.71 17.61
CA ASN A 91 -13.25 22.55 17.01
C ASN A 91 -12.58 21.21 17.35
N LEU A 92 -11.49 21.23 18.09
CA LEU A 92 -10.88 20.07 18.72
C LEU A 92 -10.96 20.27 20.23
N HIS A 93 -11.66 19.39 20.94
CA HIS A 93 -11.84 19.47 22.39
C HIS A 93 -11.23 18.24 23.07
N MET A 94 -10.54 18.47 24.17
CA MET A 94 -9.93 17.45 25.03
C MET A 94 -10.74 17.34 26.31
N TRP A 95 -11.34 16.18 26.55
CA TRP A 95 -12.21 15.93 27.70
C TRP A 95 -11.53 14.98 28.67
N ASP A 96 -11.51 15.34 29.95
CA ASP A 96 -11.13 14.43 31.01
C ASP A 96 -12.28 13.47 31.31
N LEU A 97 -12.02 12.17 31.20
CA LEU A 97 -13.03 11.14 31.39
C LEU A 97 -13.32 10.86 32.87
N SER A 98 -12.46 11.31 33.79
CA SER A 98 -12.73 11.17 35.22
C SER A 98 -13.72 12.23 35.72
N THR A 99 -13.60 13.46 35.23
CA THR A 99 -14.43 14.60 35.67
C THR A 99 -15.53 14.98 34.69
N GLY A 100 -15.44 14.56 33.42
CA GLY A 100 -16.33 14.99 32.34
C GLY A 100 -16.08 16.43 31.86
N GLN A 101 -15.03 17.10 32.34
CA GLN A 101 -14.76 18.50 32.01
C GLN A 101 -13.87 18.64 30.77
N CYS A 102 -14.08 19.73 30.02
CA CYS A 102 -13.22 20.10 28.91
C CYS A 102 -11.91 20.70 29.44
N LEU A 103 -10.80 19.97 29.29
CA LEU A 103 -9.47 20.41 29.69
C LEU A 103 -8.97 21.55 28.79
N LYS A 104 -9.10 21.38 27.48
CA LYS A 104 -8.62 22.37 26.50
C LYS A 104 -9.34 22.24 25.18
N SER A 105 -9.48 23.39 24.51
CA SER A 105 -10.00 23.47 23.15
C SER A 105 -8.97 24.10 22.22
N PHE A 106 -8.82 23.53 21.03
CA PHE A 106 -7.87 23.95 20.01
C PHE A 106 -8.57 24.23 18.68
N PHE A 107 -7.92 25.03 17.84
CA PHE A 107 -8.29 25.21 16.44
C PHE A 107 -7.54 24.19 15.57
N GLN A 108 -8.29 23.39 14.82
CA GLN A 108 -7.79 22.38 13.91
C GLN A 108 -8.58 22.42 12.59
N LYS A 109 -8.14 23.29 11.67
CA LYS A 109 -8.82 23.55 10.39
C LYS A 109 -8.76 22.37 9.42
N LYS A 110 -7.65 21.61 9.44
CA LYS A 110 -7.47 20.43 8.58
C LYS A 110 -8.10 19.23 9.25
N MET A 111 -8.95 18.52 8.51
CA MET A 111 -9.49 17.22 8.93
C MET A 111 -8.43 16.11 8.90
N GLN A 112 -7.44 16.20 8.01
CA GLN A 112 -6.29 15.29 8.00
C GLN A 112 -5.40 15.57 9.21
N SER A 113 -4.94 14.50 9.87
CA SER A 113 -4.16 14.54 11.11
C SER A 113 -4.80 15.43 12.19
N TRP A 114 -6.14 15.33 12.32
CA TRP A 114 -6.91 16.08 13.32
C TRP A 114 -6.65 15.59 14.75
N CYS A 115 -6.39 14.29 14.90
CA CYS A 115 -6.23 13.65 16.19
C CYS A 115 -4.85 13.99 16.79
N PRO A 116 -4.80 14.36 18.08
CA PRO A 116 -3.56 14.32 18.83
C PRO A 116 -3.03 12.89 18.92
N CYS A 117 -1.71 12.75 19.00
CA CYS A 117 -1.05 11.45 19.17
C CYS A 117 -0.48 11.37 20.59
N TRP A 118 -0.81 10.31 21.32
CA TRP A 118 -0.26 10.07 22.65
C TRP A 118 0.83 9.00 22.62
N SER A 119 1.72 9.06 23.59
CA SER A 119 2.50 7.90 23.99
C SER A 119 1.60 6.86 24.67
N ASP A 120 1.99 5.59 24.64
CA ASP A 120 1.20 4.49 25.23
C ASP A 120 0.95 4.63 26.74
N ASN A 121 1.82 5.38 27.42
CA ASN A 121 1.69 5.70 28.84
C ASN A 121 1.04 7.07 29.12
N GLU A 122 0.57 7.77 28.08
CA GLU A 122 -0.01 9.12 28.14
C GLU A 122 0.88 10.22 28.76
N SER A 123 2.16 9.94 29.05
CA SER A 123 3.06 10.95 29.60
C SER A 123 3.31 12.09 28.61
N VAL A 124 3.19 11.83 27.31
CA VAL A 124 3.38 12.82 26.25
C VAL A 124 2.23 12.78 25.26
N CYS A 125 1.67 13.95 24.96
CA CYS A 125 0.73 14.16 23.86
C CYS A 125 1.35 15.10 22.85
N ALA A 126 1.33 14.73 21.57
CA ALA A 126 1.87 15.50 20.48
C ALA A 126 0.76 15.98 19.54
N ARG A 127 0.89 17.22 19.06
CA ARG A 127 -0.02 17.82 18.09
C ARG A 127 0.75 18.46 16.95
N ASN A 128 0.29 18.25 15.73
CA ASN A 128 0.82 18.93 14.55
C ASN A 128 0.24 20.34 14.43
N VAL A 129 1.11 21.34 14.33
CA VAL A 129 0.77 22.73 14.04
C VAL A 129 1.65 23.19 12.89
N ASN A 130 1.21 24.18 12.11
CA ASN A 130 1.96 24.65 10.94
C ASN A 130 3.44 24.91 11.28
N ASN A 131 4.35 24.10 10.70
CA ASN A 131 5.80 24.13 10.87
C ASN A 131 6.36 23.72 12.25
N GLU A 132 5.54 23.16 13.15
CA GLU A 132 6.03 22.63 14.43
C GLU A 132 5.19 21.49 14.97
N VAL A 133 5.84 20.53 15.62
CA VAL A 133 5.15 19.52 16.43
C VAL A 133 5.27 19.96 17.88
N GLN A 134 4.12 20.22 18.51
CA GLN A 134 4.03 20.65 19.91
C GLN A 134 3.83 19.43 20.80
N PHE A 135 4.64 19.31 21.85
CA PHE A 135 4.53 18.25 22.84
C PHE A 135 4.06 18.80 24.19
N PHE A 136 3.06 18.14 24.76
CA PHE A 136 2.48 18.40 26.07
C PHE A 136 2.81 17.24 26.99
N GLU A 137 3.09 17.52 28.26
CA GLU A 137 3.44 16.51 29.27
C GLU A 137 2.29 16.31 30.26
N ASP A 138 2.12 15.06 30.71
CA ASP A 138 1.14 14.66 31.73
C ASP A 138 -0.27 15.17 31.46
N ASN A 139 -0.68 15.19 30.19
CA ASN A 139 -2.00 15.66 29.78
C ASN A 139 -2.32 17.12 30.19
N LYS A 140 -1.29 17.93 30.48
CA LYS A 140 -1.43 19.37 30.77
C LYS A 140 -1.31 20.18 29.49
N PHE A 141 -2.45 20.63 28.97
CA PHE A 141 -2.54 21.29 27.67
C PHE A 141 -2.34 22.81 27.70
N ASP A 142 -2.06 23.39 28.88
CA ASP A 142 -1.88 24.84 29.03
C ASP A 142 -0.48 25.33 28.64
N LYS A 143 0.54 24.48 28.84
CA LYS A 143 1.93 24.80 28.54
C LYS A 143 2.52 23.75 27.61
N ILE A 144 3.17 24.23 26.56
CA ILE A 144 3.93 23.38 25.66
C ILE A 144 5.27 23.09 26.33
N ALA A 145 5.55 21.82 26.61
CA ALA A 145 6.77 21.37 27.28
C ALA A 145 7.97 21.45 26.34
N THR A 146 7.82 20.87 25.14
CA THR A 146 8.87 20.82 24.13
C THR A 146 8.27 21.04 22.74
N LYS A 147 9.06 21.62 21.83
CA LYS A 147 8.67 21.83 20.43
C LYS A 147 9.73 21.27 19.50
N LEU A 148 9.30 20.51 18.51
CA LEU A 148 10.13 20.15 17.36
C LEU A 148 9.82 21.11 16.23
N HIS A 149 10.71 22.09 16.03
CA HIS A 149 10.58 23.05 14.95
C HIS A 149 11.22 22.51 13.66
N LEU A 150 10.40 22.30 12.65
CA LEU A 150 10.82 21.83 11.34
C LEU A 150 9.95 22.52 10.28
N GLN A 151 10.58 23.18 9.32
CA GLN A 151 9.84 23.87 8.27
C GLN A 151 9.03 22.87 7.44
N LYS A 152 7.75 23.20 7.21
CA LYS A 152 6.81 22.44 6.37
C LYS A 152 6.54 21.00 6.83
N VAL A 153 6.56 20.71 8.13
CA VAL A 153 6.07 19.41 8.61
C VAL A 153 4.63 19.21 8.14
N THR A 154 4.42 18.13 7.40
CA THR A 154 3.09 17.77 6.90
C THR A 154 2.43 16.75 7.81
N ASP A 155 3.20 15.74 8.24
CA ASP A 155 2.66 14.64 9.03
C ASP A 155 3.70 14.07 10.01
N PHE A 156 3.22 13.43 11.08
CA PHE A 156 4.07 12.81 12.09
C PHE A 156 3.38 11.61 12.74
N VAL A 157 4.17 10.64 13.22
CA VAL A 157 3.66 9.49 13.97
C VAL A 157 4.58 9.18 15.14
N LEU A 158 4.02 8.97 16.33
CA LEU A 158 4.75 8.53 17.51
C LEU A 158 4.98 7.02 17.48
N SER A 159 6.12 6.57 18.01
CA SER A 159 6.40 5.14 18.17
C SER A 159 5.49 4.52 19.24
N PRO A 160 4.91 3.34 18.98
CA PRO A 160 4.27 2.55 20.03
C PRO A 160 5.32 1.97 20.99
N GLY A 161 4.90 1.63 22.20
CA GLY A 161 5.74 1.03 23.25
C GLY A 161 6.18 2.00 24.34
N LEU A 162 6.97 1.45 25.26
CA LEU A 162 7.55 2.17 26.40
C LEU A 162 8.78 2.99 25.98
N GLN A 163 9.21 3.90 26.86
CA GLN A 163 10.32 4.82 26.62
C GLN A 163 11.61 4.14 26.12
N PRO A 164 12.46 4.86 25.35
CA PRO A 164 12.31 6.27 24.96
C PRO A 164 11.29 6.46 23.83
N ILE A 165 10.47 7.51 23.93
CA ILE A 165 9.47 7.86 22.91
C ILE A 165 10.20 8.38 21.68
N LYS A 166 9.87 7.83 20.53
CA LYS A 166 10.44 8.24 19.24
C LYS A 166 9.34 8.84 18.38
N VAL A 167 9.71 9.78 17.53
CA VAL A 167 8.80 10.45 16.61
C VAL A 167 9.34 10.39 15.19
N ALA A 168 8.51 9.89 14.28
CA ALA A 168 8.74 9.96 12.85
C ALA A 168 8.07 11.22 12.31
N VAL A 169 8.80 12.04 11.56
CA VAL A 169 8.28 13.27 10.97
C VAL A 169 8.55 13.29 9.49
N TYR A 170 7.52 13.62 8.71
CA TYR A 170 7.61 13.79 7.28
C TYR A 170 7.66 15.28 6.89
N VAL A 171 8.69 15.62 6.11
CA VAL A 171 8.87 16.94 5.51
C VAL A 171 8.91 16.79 3.99
N PRO A 172 7.95 17.35 3.24
CA PRO A 172 7.94 17.32 1.80
C PRO A 172 9.06 18.21 1.22
N GLY A 173 9.68 17.74 0.14
CA GLY A 173 10.65 18.50 -0.62
C GLY A 173 10.01 19.65 -1.38
N SER A 174 10.72 20.78 -1.49
CA SER A 174 10.37 21.85 -2.43
C SER A 174 10.77 21.50 -3.86
N LYS A 175 10.40 22.33 -4.86
CA LYS A 175 10.81 22.13 -6.26
C LYS A 175 12.33 21.88 -6.37
N GLY A 176 12.71 20.68 -6.79
CA GLY A 176 14.11 20.25 -6.95
C GLY A 176 14.80 19.72 -5.69
N ALA A 177 14.19 19.88 -4.50
CA ALA A 177 14.70 19.33 -3.25
C ALA A 177 14.06 17.97 -2.93
N PRO A 178 14.79 17.04 -2.29
CA PRO A 178 14.22 15.78 -1.84
C PRO A 178 13.26 15.97 -0.66
N SER A 179 12.32 15.04 -0.53
CA SER A 179 11.50 14.86 0.66
C SER A 179 12.27 14.02 1.68
N PHE A 180 11.96 14.18 2.96
CA PHE A 180 12.64 13.45 4.03
C PHE A 180 11.65 12.91 5.06
N VAL A 181 11.96 11.71 5.56
CA VAL A 181 11.43 11.21 6.83
C VAL A 181 12.57 11.14 7.83
N ARG A 182 12.37 11.77 8.99
CA ARG A 182 13.35 11.82 10.08
C ARG A 182 12.78 11.20 11.33
N LEU A 183 13.61 10.42 12.02
CA LEU A 183 13.32 9.87 13.33
C LEU A 183 14.03 10.71 14.39
N TYR A 184 13.30 11.15 15.41
CA TYR A 184 13.84 11.82 16.58
C TYR A 184 13.49 11.06 17.84
N GLN A 185 14.24 11.29 18.92
CA GLN A 185 13.93 10.81 20.25
C GLN A 185 13.44 11.98 21.09
N TYR A 186 12.27 11.87 21.72
CA TYR A 186 11.80 12.86 22.69
C TYR A 186 12.65 12.79 23.98
N PRO A 187 13.05 13.93 24.59
CA PRO A 187 12.82 15.33 24.19
C PRO A 187 13.93 15.94 23.32
N ASN A 188 14.87 15.12 22.83
CA ASN A 188 16.08 15.56 22.15
C ASN A 188 15.82 15.98 20.70
N PHE A 189 15.58 17.28 20.49
CA PHE A 189 15.26 17.87 19.18
C PHE A 189 16.28 18.92 18.71
N GLY A 190 17.56 18.76 19.02
CA GLY A 190 18.65 19.69 18.68
C GLY A 190 18.97 19.80 17.17
N GLY A 191 17.96 19.90 16.32
CA GLY A 191 18.07 20.03 14.87
C GLY A 191 18.27 18.71 14.12
N PRO A 192 18.56 18.77 12.80
CA PRO A 192 18.72 17.58 11.95
C PRO A 192 19.82 16.62 12.42
N THR A 193 20.84 17.11 13.12
CA THR A 193 21.96 16.32 13.67
C THR A 193 21.55 15.45 14.85
N SER A 194 20.43 15.77 15.52
CA SER A 194 19.86 14.97 16.61
C SER A 194 18.90 13.89 16.10
N ALA A 195 18.72 13.76 14.78
CA ALA A 195 17.88 12.71 14.21
C ALA A 195 18.58 11.35 14.37
N LEU A 196 17.86 10.38 14.95
CA LEU A 196 18.31 8.98 15.06
C LEU A 196 18.53 8.35 13.69
N ALA A 197 17.65 8.68 12.75
CA ALA A 197 17.73 8.22 11.38
C ALA A 197 17.12 9.28 10.45
N ASN A 198 17.64 9.36 9.23
CA ASN A 198 17.15 10.29 8.22
C ASN A 198 17.16 9.57 6.87
N LYS A 199 16.00 9.47 6.23
CA LYS A 199 15.87 8.93 4.88
C LYS A 199 15.34 10.01 3.95
N SER A 200 16.10 10.27 2.89
CA SER A 200 15.69 11.13 1.79
C SER A 200 15.16 10.30 0.61
N PHE A 201 14.18 10.86 -0.09
CA PHE A 201 13.68 10.33 -1.35
C PHE A 201 13.09 11.46 -2.20
N PHE A 202 13.18 11.29 -3.52
CA PHE A 202 12.59 12.21 -4.47
C PHE A 202 11.20 11.73 -4.85
N LYS A 203 10.37 12.62 -5.41
CA LYS A 203 9.02 12.30 -5.91
C LYS A 203 8.15 11.69 -4.78
N ALA A 204 7.66 12.53 -3.88
CA ALA A 204 6.70 12.08 -2.88
C ALA A 204 5.73 13.22 -2.57
N ASP A 205 4.48 13.03 -2.99
CA ASP A 205 3.37 13.95 -2.75
C ASP A 205 2.64 13.58 -1.45
N LYS A 206 2.55 12.27 -1.17
CA LYS A 206 1.98 11.73 0.07
C LYS A 206 2.90 10.66 0.63
N VAL A 207 2.91 10.56 1.96
CA VAL A 207 3.68 9.57 2.69
C VAL A 207 2.82 8.95 3.77
N THR A 208 2.85 7.62 3.87
CA THR A 208 2.25 6.87 4.98
C THR A 208 3.38 6.26 5.81
N MET A 209 3.33 6.46 7.13
CA MET A 209 4.34 5.96 8.08
C MET A 209 3.71 4.92 9.01
N LEU A 210 4.29 3.73 9.05
CA LEU A 210 3.78 2.59 9.82
C LEU A 210 4.87 2.07 10.76
N TRP A 211 4.72 2.33 12.06
CA TRP A 211 5.62 1.77 13.08
C TRP A 211 5.36 0.30 13.32
N ASN A 212 6.41 -0.47 13.58
CA ASN A 212 6.24 -1.80 14.16
C ASN A 212 5.80 -1.69 15.63
N LYS A 213 5.21 -2.76 16.17
CA LYS A 213 4.66 -2.79 17.54
C LYS A 213 5.69 -2.46 18.63
N LYS A 214 6.96 -2.81 18.41
CA LYS A 214 8.09 -2.52 19.33
C LYS A 214 8.65 -1.09 19.23
N GLY A 215 8.22 -0.28 18.26
CA GLY A 215 8.77 1.06 18.04
C GLY A 215 10.27 1.07 17.67
N SER A 216 10.77 -0.01 17.05
CA SER A 216 12.18 -0.13 16.63
C SER A 216 12.40 0.21 15.15
N ALA A 217 11.35 0.15 14.32
CA ALA A 217 11.42 0.51 12.92
C ALA A 217 10.08 1.05 12.39
N VAL A 218 10.18 1.85 11.32
CA VAL A 218 9.04 2.41 10.59
C VAL A 218 9.14 2.05 9.11
N LEU A 219 8.02 1.63 8.53
CA LEU A 219 7.85 1.51 7.08
C LEU A 219 7.26 2.80 6.55
N VAL A 220 7.82 3.28 5.45
CA VAL A 220 7.44 4.53 4.82
C VAL A 220 7.04 4.23 3.38
N ILE A 221 5.76 4.41 3.08
CA ILE A 221 5.23 4.31 1.71
C ILE A 221 5.19 5.73 1.17
N ALA A 222 6.04 6.01 0.17
CA ALA A 222 6.03 7.27 -0.54
C ALA A 222 5.27 7.09 -1.85
N SER A 223 4.35 8.00 -2.16
CA SER A 223 3.56 7.97 -3.40
C SER A 223 3.59 9.30 -4.13
N THR A 224 3.58 9.23 -5.45
CA THR A 224 3.35 10.37 -6.34
C THR A 224 2.03 10.25 -7.08
N ASP A 225 1.34 11.36 -7.25
CA ASP A 225 0.04 11.37 -7.93
C ASP A 225 0.19 11.40 -9.46
N VAL A 226 1.29 11.97 -9.99
CA VAL A 226 1.55 12.03 -11.45
C VAL A 226 3.00 11.71 -11.75
N ASP A 227 3.23 10.68 -12.56
CA ASP A 227 4.57 10.40 -13.06
C ASP A 227 4.93 11.37 -14.19
N LYS A 228 5.90 12.25 -13.93
CA LYS A 228 6.41 13.22 -14.90
C LYS A 228 7.07 12.57 -16.13
N SER A 229 7.40 11.28 -16.05
CA SER A 229 7.92 10.53 -17.21
C SER A 229 6.83 10.16 -18.22
N GLY A 230 5.55 10.25 -17.83
CA GLY A 230 4.41 9.86 -18.65
C GLY A 230 4.22 8.33 -18.78
N ALA A 231 5.02 7.51 -18.08
CA ALA A 231 4.94 6.06 -18.16
C ALA A 231 3.76 5.47 -17.36
N SER A 232 3.28 6.18 -16.33
CA SER A 232 2.17 5.74 -15.48
C SER A 232 1.18 6.87 -15.23
N TYR A 233 -0.10 6.62 -15.52
CA TYR A 233 -1.19 7.54 -15.17
C TYR A 233 -1.49 7.56 -13.66
N TYR A 234 -1.08 6.50 -12.93
CA TYR A 234 -1.34 6.33 -11.49
C TYR A 234 -0.13 6.69 -10.62
N GLY A 235 0.87 7.37 -11.21
CA GLY A 235 2.10 7.73 -10.53
C GLY A 235 3.01 6.55 -10.17
N GLU A 236 3.87 6.77 -9.19
CA GLU A 236 4.91 5.86 -8.70
C GLU A 236 4.83 5.74 -7.17
N GLN A 237 5.00 4.53 -6.64
CA GLN A 237 5.04 4.25 -5.20
C GLN A 237 6.33 3.52 -4.84
N THR A 238 6.95 3.91 -3.74
CA THR A 238 8.17 3.28 -3.21
C THR A 238 8.01 2.94 -1.73
N LEU A 239 8.56 1.79 -1.32
CA LEU A 239 8.58 1.35 0.07
C LEU A 239 9.98 1.53 0.65
N HIS A 240 10.05 2.23 1.77
CA HIS A 240 11.29 2.46 2.51
C HIS A 240 11.18 1.89 3.92
N TYR A 241 12.29 1.37 4.42
CA TYR A 241 12.46 0.92 5.79
C TYR A 241 13.43 1.85 6.51
N ILE A 242 13.07 2.26 7.72
CA ILE A 242 13.93 3.10 8.57
C ILE A 242 13.89 2.54 9.98
N ALA A 243 15.05 2.14 10.49
CA ALA A 243 15.22 1.66 11.85
C ALA A 243 15.76 2.75 12.78
N THR A 244 15.51 2.59 14.07
CA THR A 244 15.90 3.59 15.08
C THR A 244 17.39 3.57 15.41
N ASN A 245 18.13 2.58 14.90
CA ASN A 245 19.59 2.47 14.97
C ASN A 245 20.31 3.26 13.85
N GLY A 246 19.55 3.95 12.98
CA GLY A 246 20.09 4.70 11.84
C GLY A 246 20.10 3.94 10.52
N GLU A 247 19.83 2.63 10.52
CA GLU A 247 19.75 1.83 9.31
C GLU A 247 18.54 2.25 8.47
N SER A 248 18.74 2.43 7.17
CA SER A 248 17.65 2.74 6.24
C SER A 248 17.85 2.08 4.90
N ALA A 249 16.78 1.49 4.36
CA ALA A 249 16.80 0.73 3.12
C ALA A 249 15.61 1.08 2.23
N VAL A 250 15.76 0.85 0.93
CA VAL A 250 14.64 0.83 -0.01
C VAL A 250 14.26 -0.64 -0.21
N VAL A 251 13.01 -0.99 0.08
CA VAL A 251 12.54 -2.37 -0.08
C VAL A 251 12.40 -2.65 -1.57
N GLN A 252 13.16 -3.61 -2.08
CA GLN A 252 13.11 -3.98 -3.48
C GLN A 252 11.89 -4.84 -3.74
N LEU A 253 11.02 -4.39 -4.64
CA LEU A 253 9.80 -5.09 -5.02
C LEU A 253 9.97 -5.69 -6.43
N PRO A 254 10.19 -7.01 -6.56
CA PRO A 254 10.49 -7.68 -7.83
C PRO A 254 9.49 -7.51 -8.97
N LYS A 255 8.29 -6.99 -8.69
CA LYS A 255 7.19 -6.89 -9.65
C LYS A 255 6.76 -5.44 -9.75
N ASN A 256 6.80 -4.91 -10.97
CA ASN A 256 6.36 -3.56 -11.27
C ASN A 256 4.85 -3.39 -11.04
N GLY A 257 4.48 -2.23 -10.48
CA GLY A 257 3.11 -1.81 -10.23
C GLY A 257 2.97 -1.14 -8.86
N PRO A 258 1.73 -0.81 -8.47
CA PRO A 258 1.47 -0.12 -7.20
C PRO A 258 1.68 -1.06 -6.00
N ILE A 259 1.85 -0.46 -4.83
CA ILE A 259 1.79 -1.11 -3.53
C ILE A 259 0.35 -0.95 -3.03
N TYR A 260 -0.38 -2.07 -2.94
CA TYR A 260 -1.76 -2.02 -2.45
C TYR A 260 -1.83 -1.98 -0.94
N ASP A 261 -0.97 -2.74 -0.27
CA ASP A 261 -0.98 -2.84 1.19
C ASP A 261 0.36 -3.31 1.75
N VAL A 262 0.68 -2.85 2.97
CA VAL A 262 1.87 -3.23 3.72
C VAL A 262 1.49 -3.37 5.18
N SER A 263 1.80 -4.52 5.78
CA SER A 263 1.38 -4.84 7.14
C SER A 263 2.53 -5.42 7.94
N TRP A 264 2.75 -4.89 9.14
CA TRP A 264 3.71 -5.42 10.11
C TRP A 264 3.16 -6.69 10.76
N ASN A 265 3.99 -7.73 10.88
CA ASN A 265 3.67 -8.81 11.80
C ASN A 265 3.73 -8.26 13.25
N PRO A 266 2.74 -8.55 14.12
CA PRO A 266 2.77 -8.19 15.54
C PRO A 266 4.06 -8.55 16.28
N ASN A 267 4.80 -9.58 15.84
CA ASN A 267 6.10 -9.94 16.40
C ASN A 267 7.21 -8.89 16.17
N SER A 268 6.98 -7.92 15.26
CA SER A 268 7.89 -6.84 14.88
C SER A 268 9.22 -7.27 14.24
N LEU A 269 9.28 -8.49 13.69
CA LEU A 269 10.48 -9.06 13.05
C LEU A 269 10.36 -9.18 11.52
N GLU A 270 9.14 -9.09 11.01
CA GLU A 270 8.85 -9.23 9.59
C GLU A 270 7.61 -8.40 9.21
N PHE A 271 7.45 -8.16 7.92
CA PHE A 271 6.29 -7.48 7.36
C PHE A 271 5.91 -8.09 6.01
N CYS A 272 4.62 -8.02 5.67
CA CYS A 272 4.10 -8.47 4.38
C CYS A 272 3.81 -7.26 3.50
N ALA A 273 4.20 -7.31 2.23
CA ALA A 273 3.82 -6.32 1.22
C ALA A 273 3.05 -6.98 0.06
N VAL A 274 1.94 -6.35 -0.35
CA VAL A 274 1.13 -6.75 -1.51
C VAL A 274 1.29 -5.70 -2.60
N TYR A 275 1.87 -6.09 -3.74
CA TYR A 275 2.35 -5.14 -4.76
C TYR A 275 2.33 -5.69 -6.18
N GLY A 276 2.47 -4.79 -7.15
CA GLY A 276 2.60 -5.09 -8.57
C GLY A 276 1.26 -5.07 -9.32
N PHE A 277 1.31 -4.98 -10.65
CA PHE A 277 0.06 -5.00 -11.44
C PHE A 277 -0.71 -6.30 -11.25
N MET A 278 -2.04 -6.18 -11.12
CA MET A 278 -2.93 -7.33 -10.92
C MET A 278 -2.72 -8.39 -12.02
N PRO A 279 -2.66 -9.69 -11.67
CA PRO A 279 -2.72 -10.29 -10.32
C PRO A 279 -1.51 -9.92 -9.44
N ALA A 280 -1.73 -9.36 -8.26
CA ALA A 280 -0.66 -8.83 -7.41
C ALA A 280 0.22 -9.92 -6.79
N LYS A 281 1.48 -9.57 -6.54
CA LYS A 281 2.44 -10.38 -5.80
C LYS A 281 2.35 -10.07 -4.30
N ALA A 282 2.55 -11.07 -3.45
CA ALA A 282 2.63 -10.86 -2.01
C ALA A 282 3.87 -11.58 -1.47
N THR A 283 4.66 -10.86 -0.68
CA THR A 283 5.94 -11.34 -0.18
C THR A 283 6.13 -10.88 1.27
N VAL A 284 6.61 -11.77 2.13
CA VAL A 284 7.05 -11.44 3.49
C VAL A 284 8.52 -11.08 3.45
N PHE A 285 8.90 -10.00 4.13
CA PHE A 285 10.26 -9.51 4.24
C PHE A 285 10.73 -9.48 5.70
N ASN A 286 12.02 -9.72 5.91
CA ASN A 286 12.66 -9.53 7.21
C ASN A 286 13.03 -8.05 7.46
N LEU A 287 13.61 -7.73 8.62
CA LEU A 287 14.08 -6.38 8.95
C LEU A 287 15.22 -5.86 8.06
N LYS A 288 15.94 -6.75 7.36
CA LYS A 288 16.97 -6.38 6.37
C LYS A 288 16.38 -6.10 4.99
N CYS A 289 15.05 -6.19 4.85
CA CYS A 289 14.31 -6.07 3.60
C CYS A 289 14.60 -7.20 2.59
N ASP A 290 15.07 -8.36 3.07
CA ASP A 290 15.20 -9.57 2.25
C ASP A 290 13.89 -10.35 2.24
N PRO A 291 13.48 -10.91 1.09
CA PRO A 291 12.26 -11.73 1.01
C PRO A 291 12.46 -13.06 1.76
N ILE A 292 11.58 -13.33 2.72
CA ILE A 292 11.52 -14.60 3.47
C ILE A 292 10.68 -15.63 2.68
N PHE A 293 9.48 -15.23 2.26
CA PHE A 293 8.56 -16.11 1.54
C PHE A 293 7.74 -15.36 0.50
N ASP A 294 7.65 -15.93 -0.69
CA ASP A 294 6.89 -15.42 -1.83
C ASP A 294 5.61 -16.26 -2.02
N PHE A 295 4.44 -15.63 -1.83
CA PHE A 295 3.13 -16.27 -2.02
C PHE A 295 2.69 -16.34 -3.49
N GLY A 296 3.54 -15.98 -4.45
CA GLY A 296 3.25 -16.02 -5.89
C GLY A 296 2.46 -14.83 -6.38
N THR A 297 1.60 -15.01 -7.38
CA THR A 297 0.65 -13.97 -7.84
C THR A 297 -0.81 -14.40 -7.68
N GLY A 298 -1.69 -13.46 -7.34
CA GLY A 298 -3.11 -13.74 -7.16
C GLY A 298 -3.95 -12.46 -7.14
N PRO A 299 -5.29 -12.56 -7.18
CA PRO A 299 -6.19 -11.41 -7.12
C PRO A 299 -6.32 -10.90 -5.68
N ARG A 300 -5.24 -10.30 -5.15
CA ARG A 300 -5.13 -9.79 -3.78
C ARG A 300 -4.71 -8.33 -3.75
N ASN A 301 -5.28 -7.55 -2.83
CA ASN A 301 -4.94 -6.15 -2.60
C ASN A 301 -4.72 -5.82 -1.12
N ALA A 302 -4.88 -6.76 -0.20
CA ALA A 302 -4.71 -6.52 1.22
C ALA A 302 -4.10 -7.73 1.95
N GLY A 303 -3.38 -7.48 3.04
CA GLY A 303 -2.74 -8.48 3.89
C GLY A 303 -2.98 -8.20 5.38
N PHE A 304 -3.60 -9.14 6.07
CA PHE A 304 -4.01 -8.96 7.47
C PHE A 304 -3.39 -10.04 8.37
N TYR A 305 -2.48 -9.63 9.26
CA TYR A 305 -1.98 -10.51 10.32
C TYR A 305 -3.02 -10.64 11.45
N SER A 306 -3.17 -11.87 11.95
CA SER A 306 -3.85 -12.14 13.23
C SER A 306 -3.22 -11.31 14.37
N PRO A 307 -3.96 -10.97 15.44
CA PRO A 307 -3.45 -10.17 16.56
C PRO A 307 -2.18 -10.75 17.22
N GLN A 308 -2.04 -12.08 17.24
CA GLN A 308 -0.87 -12.79 17.78
C GLN A 308 0.22 -13.00 16.72
N GLY A 309 -0.05 -12.77 15.43
CA GLY A 309 0.93 -12.81 14.33
C GLY A 309 1.24 -14.19 13.74
N HIS A 310 0.44 -15.22 14.08
CA HIS A 310 0.64 -16.61 13.67
C HIS A 310 -0.11 -17.00 12.37
N ILE A 311 -1.18 -16.28 12.04
CA ILE A 311 -1.95 -16.41 10.80
C ILE A 311 -1.87 -15.12 9.99
N LEU A 312 -1.72 -15.24 8.66
CA LEU A 312 -1.80 -14.16 7.69
C LEU A 312 -2.93 -14.43 6.69
N VAL A 313 -3.81 -13.45 6.49
CA VAL A 313 -4.86 -13.51 5.48
C VAL A 313 -4.52 -12.57 4.33
N LEU A 314 -4.34 -13.13 3.13
CA LEU A 314 -4.22 -12.35 1.90
C LEU A 314 -5.57 -12.30 1.22
N ALA A 315 -6.09 -11.09 0.99
CA ALA A 315 -7.45 -10.91 0.49
C ALA A 315 -7.52 -9.97 -0.71
N GLY A 316 -8.55 -10.17 -1.52
CA GLY A 316 -8.93 -9.30 -2.64
C GLY A 316 -10.32 -8.71 -2.46
N PHE A 317 -10.41 -7.48 -1.93
CA PHE A 317 -11.68 -6.82 -1.62
C PHE A 317 -12.02 -5.63 -2.54
N GLY A 318 -13.27 -5.17 -2.49
CA GLY A 318 -13.78 -4.07 -3.32
C GLY A 318 -13.95 -4.47 -4.79
N ASN A 319 -13.01 -4.08 -5.65
CA ASN A 319 -13.09 -4.37 -7.09
C ASN A 319 -12.75 -5.81 -7.45
N LEU A 320 -12.29 -6.60 -6.48
CA LEU A 320 -11.92 -8.00 -6.63
C LEU A 320 -13.04 -8.90 -6.09
N ARG A 321 -13.00 -10.19 -6.45
CA ARG A 321 -14.09 -11.14 -6.19
C ARG A 321 -14.22 -11.61 -4.72
N GLY A 322 -13.47 -11.02 -3.79
CA GLY A 322 -13.51 -11.40 -2.38
C GLY A 322 -12.74 -12.67 -2.04
N GLN A 323 -11.77 -13.09 -2.87
CA GLN A 323 -10.95 -14.26 -2.55
C GLN A 323 -10.05 -13.98 -1.34
N MET A 324 -10.05 -14.89 -0.39
CA MET A 324 -9.17 -14.85 0.79
C MET A 324 -8.31 -16.11 0.80
N GLU A 325 -7.04 -15.96 1.13
CA GLU A 325 -6.11 -17.05 1.36
C GLU A 325 -5.60 -16.94 2.79
N VAL A 326 -5.86 -17.97 3.60
CA VAL A 326 -5.45 -18.00 5.00
C VAL A 326 -4.20 -18.87 5.12
N TRP A 327 -3.13 -18.30 5.66
CA TRP A 327 -1.80 -18.92 5.72
C TRP A 327 -1.30 -19.03 7.16
N ASP A 328 -0.75 -20.20 7.51
CA ASP A 328 0.09 -20.36 8.71
C ASP A 328 1.43 -19.68 8.44
N VAL A 329 1.78 -18.68 9.25
CA VAL A 329 3.02 -17.89 9.10
C VAL A 329 4.26 -18.70 9.47
N LYS A 330 4.16 -19.63 10.43
CA LYS A 330 5.32 -20.43 10.89
C LYS A 330 5.74 -21.45 9.84
N GLN A 331 4.78 -22.07 9.16
CA GLN A 331 5.04 -23.12 8.17
C GLN A 331 4.91 -22.62 6.72
N TYR A 332 4.42 -21.39 6.52
CA TYR A 332 3.96 -20.89 5.21
C TYR A 332 3.06 -21.88 4.49
N LYS A 333 2.17 -22.52 5.24
CA LYS A 333 1.23 -23.52 4.74
C LYS A 333 -0.15 -22.88 4.60
N LEU A 334 -0.76 -23.09 3.44
CA LEU A 334 -2.13 -22.66 3.19
C LEU A 334 -3.09 -23.47 4.08
N ILE A 335 -3.90 -22.77 4.86
CA ILE A 335 -4.92 -23.35 5.74
C ILE A 335 -6.25 -23.47 5.00
N SER A 336 -6.73 -22.36 4.42
CA SER A 336 -8.04 -22.31 3.75
C SER A 336 -8.09 -21.25 2.65
N LYS A 337 -9.07 -21.38 1.74
CA LYS A 337 -9.34 -20.43 0.64
C LYS A 337 -10.81 -19.99 0.57
N PRO A 338 -11.35 -19.34 1.61
CA PRO A 338 -12.73 -18.87 1.61
C PRO A 338 -12.93 -17.74 0.59
N GLN A 339 -14.18 -17.56 0.17
CA GLN A 339 -14.58 -16.47 -0.73
C GLN A 339 -15.66 -15.62 -0.06
N ALA A 340 -15.30 -14.38 0.26
CA ALA A 340 -16.18 -13.36 0.82
C ALA A 340 -16.52 -12.31 -0.24
N SER A 341 -17.41 -12.67 -1.17
CA SER A 341 -17.87 -11.78 -2.24
C SER A 341 -18.38 -10.44 -1.70
N ASP A 342 -18.19 -9.38 -2.49
CA ASP A 342 -18.71 -8.02 -2.23
C ASP A 342 -18.23 -7.38 -0.91
N THR A 343 -17.19 -7.94 -0.30
CA THR A 343 -16.61 -7.42 0.95
C THR A 343 -15.80 -6.16 0.68
N THR A 344 -16.01 -5.16 1.53
CA THR A 344 -15.28 -3.89 1.52
C THR A 344 -14.50 -3.63 2.80
N PHE A 345 -14.78 -4.39 3.86
CA PHE A 345 -14.19 -4.24 5.19
C PHE A 345 -13.79 -5.60 5.78
N PHE A 346 -12.68 -5.62 6.51
CA PHE A 346 -12.13 -6.79 7.18
C PHE A 346 -11.57 -6.39 8.54
N CYS A 347 -11.83 -7.20 9.57
CA CYS A 347 -11.13 -7.10 10.84
C CYS A 347 -11.00 -8.45 11.53
N TRP A 348 -9.91 -8.62 12.26
CA TRP A 348 -9.69 -9.78 13.12
C TRP A 348 -10.44 -9.61 14.44
N CYS A 349 -11.05 -10.69 14.92
CA CYS A 349 -11.41 -10.80 16.32
C CYS A 349 -10.12 -10.85 17.16
N PRO A 350 -10.07 -10.19 18.34
CA PRO A 350 -8.92 -10.24 19.23
C PRO A 350 -8.49 -11.65 19.67
N ASP A 351 -9.37 -12.64 19.57
CA ASP A 351 -9.06 -14.05 19.85
C ASP A 351 -8.07 -14.69 18.86
N GLY A 352 -7.88 -14.09 17.68
CA GLY A 352 -7.02 -14.61 16.63
C GLY A 352 -7.57 -15.78 15.84
N GLU A 353 -8.82 -16.19 16.08
CA GLU A 353 -9.47 -17.31 15.40
C GLU A 353 -10.59 -16.86 14.46
N HIS A 354 -11.32 -15.82 14.86
CA HIS A 354 -12.47 -15.33 14.13
C HIS A 354 -12.14 -14.08 13.33
N ILE A 355 -12.79 -13.95 12.18
CA ILE A 355 -12.63 -12.85 11.24
C ILE A 355 -14.02 -12.29 10.95
N ALA A 356 -14.17 -10.98 10.97
CA ALA A 356 -15.36 -10.33 10.44
C ALA A 356 -15.08 -9.73 9.06
N THR A 357 -15.94 -10.02 8.10
CA THR A 357 -15.98 -9.35 6.80
C THR A 357 -17.30 -8.60 6.67
N ALA A 358 -17.28 -7.36 6.19
CA ALA A 358 -18.50 -6.60 6.01
C ALA A 358 -18.55 -5.89 4.66
N THR A 359 -19.78 -5.64 4.23
CA THR A 359 -20.13 -4.80 3.09
C THR A 359 -20.87 -3.59 3.64
N CYS A 360 -20.16 -2.47 3.73
CA CYS A 360 -20.69 -1.24 4.34
C CYS A 360 -21.13 -0.20 3.30
N ALA A 361 -22.22 0.50 3.62
CA ALA A 361 -22.70 1.68 2.95
C ALA A 361 -21.90 2.91 3.42
N PRO A 362 -21.80 3.98 2.62
CA PRO A 362 -22.38 4.16 1.28
C PRO A 362 -21.55 3.54 0.15
N ARG A 363 -20.38 2.96 0.45
CA ARG A 363 -19.43 2.47 -0.56
C ARG A 363 -20.02 1.39 -1.46
N LEU A 364 -20.71 0.40 -0.87
CA LEU A 364 -21.46 -0.62 -1.61
C LEU A 364 -22.78 -0.90 -0.89
N ARG A 365 -23.90 -0.76 -1.61
CA ARG A 365 -25.25 -1.00 -1.08
C ARG A 365 -25.76 -2.41 -1.38
N VAL A 366 -25.23 -3.06 -2.42
CA VAL A 366 -25.58 -4.45 -2.76
C VAL A 366 -24.85 -5.39 -1.80
N GLY A 367 -25.58 -6.29 -1.15
CA GLY A 367 -25.01 -7.25 -0.19
C GLY A 367 -24.65 -6.64 1.17
N ASN A 368 -25.23 -5.49 1.52
CA ASN A 368 -24.98 -4.78 2.78
C ASN A 368 -25.23 -5.69 4.00
N GLY A 369 -24.24 -5.81 4.87
CA GLY A 369 -24.26 -6.80 5.96
C GLY A 369 -22.85 -7.23 6.37
N TYR A 370 -22.77 -8.20 7.28
CA TYR A 370 -21.50 -8.75 7.74
C TYR A 370 -21.56 -10.27 7.93
N LYS A 371 -20.39 -10.89 7.89
CA LYS A 371 -20.18 -12.33 8.11
C LYS A 371 -19.03 -12.52 9.08
N ILE A 372 -19.18 -13.47 9.98
CA ILE A 372 -18.15 -13.89 10.92
C ILE A 372 -17.68 -15.27 10.48
N TRP A 373 -16.38 -15.40 10.25
CA TRP A 373 -15.72 -16.60 9.76
C TRP A 373 -14.78 -17.11 10.83
N HIS A 374 -14.59 -18.42 10.87
CA HIS A 374 -13.41 -19.02 11.48
C HIS A 374 -12.27 -19.02 10.44
N TYR A 375 -11.01 -18.91 10.86
CA TYR A 375 -9.85 -18.92 9.96
C TYR A 375 -9.76 -20.18 9.08
N SER A 376 -10.38 -21.29 9.48
CA SER A 376 -10.52 -22.50 8.65
C SER A 376 -11.43 -22.31 7.42
N GLY A 377 -12.12 -21.15 7.30
CA GLY A 377 -13.03 -20.80 6.21
C GLY A 377 -14.51 -21.09 6.49
N ALA A 378 -14.86 -21.63 7.67
CA ALA A 378 -16.25 -21.88 8.05
C ALA A 378 -16.95 -20.56 8.43
N VAL A 379 -18.17 -20.33 7.94
CA VAL A 379 -19.01 -19.19 8.34
C VAL A 379 -19.71 -19.55 9.64
N ARG A 380 -19.49 -18.75 10.70
CA ARG A 380 -20.14 -18.94 12.00
C ARG A 380 -21.41 -18.13 12.16
N HIS A 381 -21.42 -16.93 11.60
CA HIS A 381 -22.56 -16.03 11.67
C HIS A 381 -22.67 -15.18 10.43
N LYS A 382 -23.89 -14.80 10.05
CA LYS A 382 -24.17 -13.94 8.92
C LYS A 382 -25.37 -13.06 9.25
N TYR A 383 -25.20 -11.77 9.00
CA TYR A 383 -26.26 -10.78 9.11
C TYR A 383 -26.39 -10.03 7.79
N GLU A 384 -27.60 -10.02 7.25
CA GLU A 384 -27.96 -9.23 6.06
C GLU A 384 -28.84 -8.08 6.48
N VAL A 385 -28.53 -6.89 5.98
CA VAL A 385 -29.24 -5.67 6.36
C VAL A 385 -30.55 -5.58 5.58
N PRO A 386 -31.68 -5.31 6.26
CA PRO A 386 -32.97 -5.12 5.61
C PRO A 386 -32.95 -3.95 4.60
N PRO A 387 -33.81 -3.95 3.55
CA PRO A 387 -33.79 -2.93 2.49
C PRO A 387 -34.03 -1.48 2.94
N ASN A 388 -34.58 -1.27 4.13
CA ASN A 388 -34.88 0.04 4.73
C ASN A 388 -33.79 0.52 5.70
N ALA A 389 -32.69 -0.22 5.84
CA ALA A 389 -31.58 0.10 6.73
C ALA A 389 -30.25 0.05 5.97
N GLU A 390 -29.22 0.66 6.55
CA GLU A 390 -27.86 0.63 6.03
C GLU A 390 -26.89 0.32 7.17
N LEU A 391 -25.93 -0.56 6.94
CA LEU A 391 -24.79 -0.81 7.80
C LEU A 391 -23.62 0.05 7.34
N TRP A 392 -23.14 0.91 8.23
CA TRP A 392 -22.08 1.89 7.94
C TRP A 392 -20.71 1.41 8.39
N GLU A 393 -20.62 0.76 9.54
CA GLU A 393 -19.36 0.32 10.12
C GLU A 393 -19.58 -0.88 11.06
N VAL A 394 -18.56 -1.73 11.17
CA VAL A 394 -18.52 -2.90 12.06
C VAL A 394 -17.16 -2.92 12.72
N GLN A 395 -17.10 -3.13 14.03
CA GLN A 395 -15.84 -3.25 14.75
C GLN A 395 -15.95 -4.31 15.84
N TRP A 396 -14.89 -5.08 16.04
CA TRP A 396 -14.74 -5.89 17.23
C TRP A 396 -14.40 -5.01 18.43
N GLN A 397 -14.94 -5.33 19.60
CA GLN A 397 -14.44 -4.78 20.84
C GLN A 397 -12.95 -5.15 20.97
N PRO A 398 -12.03 -4.19 21.05
CA PRO A 398 -10.61 -4.47 21.22
C PRO A 398 -10.34 -4.99 22.63
N PHE A 399 -9.18 -5.60 22.83
CA PHE A 399 -8.70 -6.03 24.15
C PHE A 399 -7.24 -5.66 24.30
N LYS A 400 -6.76 -5.58 25.54
CA LYS A 400 -5.33 -5.37 25.81
C LYS A 400 -4.48 -6.46 25.14
N ASP A 401 -3.31 -6.05 24.69
CA ASP A 401 -2.32 -6.97 24.13
C ASP A 401 -2.04 -8.12 25.11
N GLY A 402 -2.10 -9.35 24.61
CA GLY A 402 -1.89 -10.55 25.43
C GLY A 402 -3.10 -11.04 26.20
N ALA A 403 -4.28 -10.40 26.08
CA ALA A 403 -5.52 -10.90 26.68
C ALA A 403 -5.91 -12.30 26.17
N PHE A 404 -5.59 -12.61 24.90
CA PHE A 404 -5.83 -13.90 24.28
C PHE A 404 -4.50 -14.56 23.90
N PRO A 405 -4.22 -15.79 24.37
CA PRO A 405 -3.00 -16.51 24.03
C PRO A 405 -3.01 -16.96 22.56
N GLU A 406 -1.82 -17.22 22.02
CA GLU A 406 -1.69 -17.89 20.72
C GLU A 406 -2.26 -19.31 20.81
N LYS A 407 -3.23 -19.62 19.96
CA LYS A 407 -3.83 -20.96 19.87
C LYS A 407 -3.17 -21.78 18.77
N ARG A 408 -3.28 -23.10 18.89
CA ARG A 408 -2.74 -24.01 17.88
C ARG A 408 -3.59 -23.95 16.61
N ILE A 409 -2.93 -23.83 15.46
CA ILE A 409 -3.60 -23.84 14.15
C ILE A 409 -4.13 -25.24 13.85
N GLU A 410 -5.41 -25.32 13.56
CA GLU A 410 -6.10 -26.51 13.08
C GLU A 410 -6.29 -26.41 11.57
N TYR A 411 -5.87 -27.46 10.86
CA TYR A 411 -5.98 -27.54 9.41
C TYR A 411 -7.29 -28.19 8.95
N GLN A 412 -8.10 -28.68 9.88
CA GLN A 412 -9.42 -29.27 9.57
C GLN A 412 -10.47 -28.17 9.57
N THR A 413 -11.43 -28.24 8.65
CA THR A 413 -12.56 -27.32 8.64
C THR A 413 -13.46 -27.62 9.82
N VAL A 414 -13.59 -26.66 10.74
CA VAL A 414 -14.52 -26.80 11.85
C VAL A 414 -15.95 -26.91 11.30
N PRO A 415 -16.80 -27.82 11.83
CA PRO A 415 -18.16 -27.97 11.37
C PRO A 415 -18.93 -26.65 11.44
N THR A 416 -19.61 -26.31 10.36
CA THR A 416 -20.50 -25.16 10.27
C THR A 416 -21.79 -25.48 11.03
N ASP A 417 -22.06 -24.78 12.13
CA ASP A 417 -23.34 -24.87 12.84
C ASP A 417 -24.44 -24.16 12.01
N SER A 418 -25.04 -24.93 11.08
CA SER A 418 -26.34 -24.76 10.40
C SER A 418 -26.63 -23.47 9.59
N LEU A 419 -26.78 -23.62 8.27
CA LEU A 419 -28.06 -23.55 7.52
C LEU A 419 -27.75 -23.70 6.03
N THR A 420 -28.49 -24.59 5.37
CA THR A 420 -28.39 -24.94 3.94
C THR A 420 -28.34 -23.72 3.03
N ILE A 421 -27.22 -23.52 2.35
CA ILE A 421 -27.18 -22.75 1.11
C ILE A 421 -26.96 -23.78 0.01
N ASP A 422 -28.04 -24.20 -0.64
CA ASP A 422 -27.96 -24.79 -1.97
C ASP A 422 -27.41 -23.71 -2.91
N ALA A 423 -26.08 -23.71 -3.08
CA ALA A 423 -25.44 -22.96 -4.14
C ALA A 423 -25.80 -23.64 -5.46
N LYS A 424 -26.89 -23.19 -6.11
CA LYS A 424 -27.13 -23.52 -7.52
C LYS A 424 -25.88 -23.12 -8.31
N PRO A 425 -25.22 -24.03 -9.04
CA PRO A 425 -24.04 -23.68 -9.80
C PRO A 425 -24.45 -22.65 -10.86
N ALA A 426 -23.86 -21.46 -10.77
CA ALA A 426 -24.01 -20.44 -11.80
C ALA A 426 -23.52 -21.04 -13.13
N GLN A 427 -24.45 -21.29 -14.06
CA GLN A 427 -24.07 -21.71 -15.40
C GLN A 427 -23.31 -20.55 -16.05
N ALA A 428 -22.02 -20.74 -16.26
CA ALA A 428 -21.20 -19.81 -17.02
C ALA A 428 -21.82 -19.64 -18.42
N TYR A 429 -22.29 -18.42 -18.73
CA TYR A 429 -22.88 -18.10 -20.02
C TYR A 429 -21.87 -18.41 -21.14
N ARG A 430 -22.23 -19.36 -22.01
CA ARG A 430 -21.46 -19.65 -23.23
C ARG A 430 -22.10 -18.92 -24.39
N PRO A 431 -21.38 -18.00 -25.07
CA PRO A 431 -21.90 -17.38 -26.26
C PRO A 431 -22.19 -18.43 -27.35
N PRO A 432 -23.25 -18.26 -28.16
CA PRO A 432 -23.75 -19.28 -29.10
C PRO A 432 -22.69 -19.86 -30.06
N ALA A 433 -21.68 -19.07 -30.44
CA ALA A 433 -20.63 -19.46 -31.39
C ALA A 433 -19.59 -20.46 -30.85
N LEU A 434 -19.63 -20.82 -29.56
CA LEU A 434 -18.60 -21.61 -28.86
C LEU A 434 -19.16 -22.89 -28.18
N ARG A 435 -20.39 -23.30 -28.52
CA ARG A 435 -21.06 -24.43 -27.85
C ARG A 435 -20.43 -25.79 -28.14
N ASP A 436 -19.84 -25.98 -29.32
CA ASP A 436 -19.33 -27.28 -29.80
C ASP A 436 -17.79 -27.39 -29.88
N LYS A 437 -17.05 -26.43 -29.31
CA LYS A 437 -15.57 -26.50 -29.26
C LYS A 437 -15.08 -27.03 -27.91
N PRO A 438 -14.07 -27.91 -27.88
CA PRO A 438 -13.47 -28.38 -26.63
C PRO A 438 -12.88 -27.20 -25.84
N VAL A 439 -12.99 -27.26 -24.52
CA VAL A 439 -12.55 -26.20 -23.60
C VAL A 439 -11.03 -26.05 -23.69
N THR A 440 -10.55 -25.03 -24.40
CA THR A 440 -9.19 -24.52 -24.20
C THR A 440 -9.25 -23.49 -23.07
N SER A 441 -8.96 -23.91 -21.84
CA SER A 441 -8.78 -23.00 -20.72
C SER A 441 -7.44 -22.25 -20.85
N SER A 442 -7.35 -21.32 -21.79
CA SER A 442 -6.29 -20.33 -21.77
C SER A 442 -6.62 -19.33 -20.66
N LYS A 443 -6.05 -19.52 -19.45
CA LYS A 443 -6.07 -18.47 -18.44
C LYS A 443 -5.38 -17.24 -19.06
N LEU A 444 -6.10 -16.11 -19.12
CA LEU A 444 -5.56 -14.85 -19.66
C LEU A 444 -4.33 -14.37 -18.87
N HIS A 445 -4.24 -14.75 -17.60
CA HIS A 445 -3.11 -14.49 -16.72
C HIS A 445 -2.57 -15.81 -16.15
N GLU A 446 -1.26 -16.01 -16.28
CA GLU A 446 -0.54 -17.12 -15.64
C GLU A 446 -0.23 -16.70 -14.19
N GLU A 447 -0.91 -17.34 -13.23
CA GLU A 447 -0.68 -17.13 -11.80
C GLU A 447 0.60 -17.87 -11.39
N GLU A 448 1.58 -17.15 -10.86
CA GLU A 448 2.80 -17.71 -10.31
C GLU A 448 2.45 -18.42 -9.00
N PRO A 449 2.76 -19.72 -8.83
CA PRO A 449 2.44 -20.43 -7.61
C PRO A 449 3.29 -19.93 -6.43
N PRO A 450 2.80 -20.10 -5.19
CA PRO A 450 3.57 -19.87 -3.98
C PRO A 450 4.90 -20.64 -3.97
N GLN A 451 5.92 -20.12 -3.31
CA GLN A 451 7.28 -20.67 -3.34
C GLN A 451 7.38 -22.14 -2.93
N ASN A 452 6.57 -22.59 -1.98
CA ASN A 452 6.51 -24.00 -1.56
C ASN A 452 5.79 -24.92 -2.57
N MET A 453 4.95 -24.36 -3.44
CA MET A 453 4.26 -25.06 -4.52
C MET A 453 4.99 -24.92 -5.86
N LYS A 454 6.06 -24.12 -5.93
CA LYS A 454 6.94 -24.09 -7.10
C LYS A 454 7.64 -25.47 -7.19
N PRO A 455 7.62 -26.12 -8.36
CA PRO A 455 8.32 -27.40 -8.53
C PRO A 455 9.82 -27.19 -8.25
N GLN A 456 10.30 -27.75 -7.14
CA GLN A 456 11.73 -27.86 -6.86
C GLN A 456 12.33 -28.83 -7.88
N ASN A 457 13.26 -28.34 -8.70
CA ASN A 457 13.84 -29.02 -9.86
C ASN A 457 12.84 -29.42 -10.96
N ALA A 458 12.16 -28.44 -11.55
CA ALA A 458 11.88 -28.53 -12.98
C ALA A 458 13.16 -28.11 -13.73
N ASP A 459 14.08 -29.06 -13.94
CA ASP A 459 14.91 -29.00 -15.14
C ASP A 459 13.98 -28.65 -16.30
N LYS A 460 14.31 -27.61 -17.06
CA LYS A 460 13.51 -27.15 -18.19
C LYS A 460 13.39 -28.26 -19.23
N GLN A 461 12.49 -29.22 -19.01
CA GLN A 461 11.94 -30.06 -20.07
C GLN A 461 10.92 -29.21 -20.82
N LEU A 462 11.46 -28.20 -21.50
CA LEU A 462 10.83 -27.57 -22.64
C LEU A 462 10.42 -28.71 -23.60
N SER A 463 9.15 -28.73 -24.02
CA SER A 463 8.66 -29.75 -24.94
C SER A 463 9.56 -29.85 -26.17
N LYS A 464 9.67 -31.03 -26.79
CA LYS A 464 10.52 -31.25 -27.98
C LYS A 464 10.28 -30.20 -29.09
N ALA A 465 9.07 -29.64 -29.16
CA ALA A 465 8.71 -28.55 -30.07
C ALA A 465 9.30 -27.19 -29.64
N ALA A 466 9.29 -26.88 -28.35
CA ALA A 466 9.88 -25.65 -27.81
C ALA A 466 11.41 -25.64 -27.93
N LEU A 467 12.08 -26.77 -27.69
CA LEU A 467 13.53 -26.90 -27.90
C LEU A 467 13.92 -26.70 -29.38
N LYS A 468 13.10 -27.22 -30.30
CA LYS A 468 13.33 -27.07 -31.75
C LYS A 468 13.17 -25.61 -32.20
N ASN A 469 12.18 -24.90 -31.66
CA ASN A 469 11.98 -23.47 -31.95
C ASN A 469 13.04 -22.58 -31.31
N GLN A 470 13.53 -22.93 -30.13
CA GLN A 470 14.63 -22.21 -29.50
C GLN A 470 15.94 -22.41 -30.26
N LYS A 471 16.31 -23.66 -30.59
CA LYS A 471 17.48 -23.95 -31.45
C LYS A 471 17.37 -23.28 -32.82
N LYS A 472 16.17 -23.21 -33.42
CA LYS A 472 15.94 -22.50 -34.69
C LYS A 472 16.11 -20.99 -34.56
N ARG A 473 15.73 -20.38 -33.44
CA ARG A 473 15.93 -18.94 -33.16
C ARG A 473 17.39 -18.61 -32.85
N GLU A 474 18.08 -19.47 -32.12
CA GLU A 474 19.50 -19.33 -31.81
C GLU A 474 20.38 -19.53 -33.05
N ALA A 475 20.09 -20.53 -33.89
CA ALA A 475 20.76 -20.72 -35.18
C ALA A 475 20.54 -19.53 -36.13
N ARG A 476 19.34 -18.92 -36.13
CA ARG A 476 19.04 -17.74 -36.94
C ARG A 476 19.73 -16.46 -36.41
N LYS A 477 19.98 -16.37 -35.09
CA LYS A 477 20.80 -15.32 -34.48
C LYS A 477 22.29 -15.52 -34.78
N ALA A 478 22.79 -16.75 -34.68
CA ALA A 478 24.18 -17.10 -35.00
C ALA A 478 24.49 -16.86 -36.50
N ALA A 479 23.60 -17.26 -37.40
CA ALA A 479 23.75 -16.98 -38.83
C ALA A 479 23.77 -15.48 -39.14
N LYS A 480 23.00 -14.67 -38.41
CA LYS A 480 22.98 -13.21 -38.57
C LYS A 480 24.26 -12.55 -38.04
N LEU A 481 24.91 -13.14 -37.03
CA LEU A 481 26.21 -12.69 -36.51
C LEU A 481 27.37 -13.09 -37.43
N VAL A 482 27.31 -14.27 -38.06
CA VAL A 482 28.30 -14.70 -39.06
C VAL A 482 28.23 -13.84 -40.32
N ILE A 483 27.02 -13.45 -40.77
CA ILE A 483 26.83 -12.52 -41.90
C ILE A 483 27.37 -11.12 -41.56
N LEU A 484 27.27 -10.67 -40.30
CA LEU A 484 27.85 -9.41 -39.84
C LEU A 484 29.38 -9.46 -39.69
N GLN A 485 29.97 -10.64 -39.49
CA GLN A 485 31.43 -10.82 -39.43
C GLN A 485 32.09 -11.06 -40.79
N GLN A 486 31.34 -11.49 -41.82
CA GLN A 486 31.87 -11.73 -43.17
C GLN A 486 31.91 -10.49 -44.07
N SER A 487 31.32 -9.36 -43.67
CA SER A 487 31.39 -8.09 -44.44
C SER A 487 32.62 -7.23 -44.13
N SER A 488 33.51 -7.70 -43.27
CA SER A 488 34.79 -7.05 -42.97
C SER A 488 35.91 -8.06 -43.18
N LEU A 489 36.48 -8.10 -44.39
CA LEU A 489 37.85 -8.50 -44.76
C LEU A 489 37.86 -9.12 -46.17
N ALA A 490 38.24 -8.34 -47.17
CA ALA A 490 38.91 -8.84 -48.37
C ALA A 490 39.84 -7.77 -48.93
N LEU A 491 41.09 -8.20 -49.22
CA LEU A 491 42.20 -7.60 -50.01
C LEU A 491 43.40 -7.00 -49.22
N PRO A 492 44.66 -7.21 -49.70
CA PRO A 492 45.57 -8.17 -49.03
C PRO A 492 47.02 -7.70 -48.75
N GLU A 493 47.66 -8.46 -47.84
CA GLU A 493 49.07 -8.90 -47.66
C GLU A 493 50.30 -7.99 -47.92
N SER A 494 51.14 -7.81 -46.87
CA SER A 494 52.53 -8.32 -46.74
C SER A 494 53.20 -7.89 -45.40
N PRO A 495 54.28 -8.58 -44.91
CA PRO A 495 54.55 -8.76 -43.47
C PRO A 495 55.90 -8.14 -42.98
N PRO A 496 56.42 -8.49 -41.78
CA PRO A 496 56.23 -7.85 -40.48
C PRO A 496 57.55 -7.22 -39.93
N LEU A 497 57.57 -6.61 -38.72
CA LEU A 497 58.63 -6.74 -37.68
C LEU A 497 58.52 -5.72 -36.51
N LEU A 498 58.58 -6.28 -35.29
CA LEU A 498 59.20 -5.86 -34.01
C LEU A 498 59.12 -4.41 -33.43
N LEU A 499 58.61 -4.39 -32.18
CA LEU A 499 59.03 -3.68 -30.95
C LEU A 499 59.06 -2.13 -30.84
N THR A 500 58.60 -1.70 -29.65
CA THR A 500 58.89 -0.48 -28.86
C THR A 500 57.91 0.70 -28.89
N ALA A 501 58.05 1.55 -27.86
CA ALA A 501 57.04 2.30 -27.13
C ALA A 501 56.69 3.69 -27.69
N SER A 502 55.54 4.18 -27.22
CA SER A 502 55.13 5.60 -27.08
C SER A 502 54.89 6.42 -28.35
N THR A 503 53.66 6.92 -28.54
CA THR A 503 53.24 8.33 -28.31
C THR A 503 51.83 8.56 -28.90
N VAL A 504 51.05 9.35 -28.18
CA VAL A 504 49.70 9.86 -28.46
C VAL A 504 49.60 10.60 -29.80
N GLN A 505 48.52 10.37 -30.56
CA GLN A 505 47.85 11.40 -31.37
C GLN A 505 46.32 11.24 -31.29
N CYS A 506 45.66 12.31 -30.84
CA CYS A 506 44.20 12.49 -30.82
C CYS A 506 43.75 13.08 -32.16
N ILE A 507 42.58 12.66 -32.66
CA ILE A 507 41.77 13.46 -33.61
C ILE A 507 40.30 13.39 -33.17
N GLU A 508 39.89 14.48 -32.51
CA GLU A 508 38.64 15.25 -32.63
C GLU A 508 37.28 14.51 -32.65
N GLY A 509 36.62 14.50 -31.49
CA GLY A 509 35.16 14.41 -31.40
C GLY A 509 34.56 15.81 -31.29
N HIS A 510 33.51 16.09 -32.06
CA HIS A 510 32.82 17.37 -32.04
C HIS A 510 32.13 17.60 -30.68
N GLY A 511 32.29 18.79 -30.13
CA GLY A 511 32.14 19.10 -28.70
C GLY A 511 30.74 19.08 -28.09
N ASP A 512 29.72 18.50 -28.73
CA ASP A 512 28.38 18.36 -28.14
C ASP A 512 27.78 16.95 -28.33
N PRO A 513 27.70 16.12 -27.26
CA PRO A 513 27.18 14.76 -27.33
C PRO A 513 25.68 14.67 -27.66
N GLU A 514 24.92 15.77 -27.61
CA GLU A 514 23.52 15.80 -28.04
C GLU A 514 23.37 15.95 -29.55
N VAL A 515 24.24 16.73 -30.20
CA VAL A 515 24.26 16.92 -31.66
C VAL A 515 24.66 15.63 -32.36
N ASP A 516 25.69 14.94 -31.85
CA ASP A 516 26.13 13.63 -32.36
C ASP A 516 25.04 12.55 -32.29
N LYS A 517 24.21 12.56 -31.25
CA LYS A 517 23.07 11.65 -31.12
C LYS A 517 21.97 11.98 -32.13
N LYS A 518 21.72 13.26 -32.41
CA LYS A 518 20.75 13.69 -33.43
C LYS A 518 21.22 13.30 -34.83
N ILE A 519 22.48 13.55 -35.17
CA ILE A 519 23.09 13.14 -36.45
C ILE A 519 22.99 11.62 -36.63
N LYS A 520 23.35 10.81 -35.61
CA LYS A 520 23.22 9.34 -35.67
C LYS A 520 21.76 8.88 -35.87
N ASN A 521 20.80 9.53 -35.23
CA ASN A 521 19.38 9.20 -35.37
C ASN A 521 18.83 9.56 -36.77
N ILE A 522 19.24 10.69 -37.34
CA ILE A 522 18.83 11.11 -38.69
C ILE A 522 19.44 10.18 -39.75
N LYS A 523 20.75 9.86 -39.65
CA LYS A 523 21.42 8.88 -40.53
C LYS A 523 20.72 7.51 -40.51
N LYS A 524 20.24 7.08 -39.34
CA LYS A 524 19.48 5.82 -39.20
C LYS A 524 18.10 5.88 -39.87
N LYS A 525 17.42 7.03 -39.85
CA LYS A 525 16.13 7.23 -40.54
C LYS A 525 16.30 7.26 -42.05
N LEU A 526 17.34 7.92 -42.56
CA LEU A 526 17.66 7.96 -44.00
C LEU A 526 17.93 6.55 -44.55
N LYS A 527 18.71 5.73 -43.83
CA LYS A 527 18.96 4.33 -44.23
C LYS A 527 17.69 3.46 -44.26
N ALA A 528 16.70 3.77 -43.40
CA ALA A 528 15.41 3.08 -43.44
C ALA A 528 14.54 3.51 -44.63
N ILE A 529 14.66 4.78 -45.06
CA ILE A 529 13.98 5.30 -46.25
C ILE A 529 14.60 4.70 -47.52
N GLU A 530 15.92 4.59 -47.58
CA GLU A 530 16.64 3.94 -48.68
C GLU A 530 16.18 2.48 -48.90
N GLN A 531 16.00 1.72 -47.80
CA GLN A 531 15.43 0.37 -47.85
C GLN A 531 13.97 0.34 -48.32
N LEU A 532 13.18 1.39 -48.04
CA LEU A 532 11.82 1.51 -48.55
C LEU A 532 11.82 1.85 -50.06
N LYS A 533 12.75 2.69 -50.54
CA LYS A 533 12.95 2.97 -51.97
C LYS A 533 13.38 1.72 -52.75
N GLU A 534 14.26 0.89 -52.20
CA GLU A 534 14.62 -0.42 -52.81
C GLU A 534 13.41 -1.38 -52.87
N GLN A 535 12.55 -1.36 -51.85
CA GLN A 535 11.31 -2.14 -51.84
C GLN A 535 10.29 -1.62 -52.87
N GLN A 536 10.24 -0.31 -53.09
CA GLN A 536 9.45 0.30 -54.15
C GLN A 536 9.98 -0.08 -55.54
N ALA A 537 11.30 -0.02 -55.73
CA ALA A 537 11.98 -0.36 -56.98
C ALA A 537 11.86 -1.86 -57.34
N SER A 538 11.76 -2.72 -56.33
CA SER A 538 11.48 -4.16 -56.51
C SER A 538 10.00 -4.48 -56.73
N GLY A 539 9.15 -3.47 -56.96
CA GLY A 539 7.76 -3.62 -57.40
C GLY A 539 6.75 -3.95 -56.29
N LYS A 540 7.13 -3.81 -55.01
CA LYS A 540 6.18 -4.00 -53.90
C LYS A 540 5.32 -2.77 -53.70
N GLN A 541 4.01 -2.96 -53.54
CA GLN A 541 3.09 -1.88 -53.16
C GLN A 541 3.36 -1.45 -51.72
N LEU A 542 3.75 -0.19 -51.54
CA LEU A 542 3.99 0.42 -50.23
C LEU A 542 2.70 1.05 -49.69
N GLU A 543 2.49 0.93 -48.38
CA GLU A 543 1.37 1.57 -47.70
C GLU A 543 1.52 3.11 -47.68
N LYS A 544 0.41 3.85 -47.60
CA LYS A 544 0.39 5.33 -47.64
C LYS A 544 1.35 5.98 -46.63
N ASN A 545 1.46 5.41 -45.43
CA ASN A 545 2.38 5.85 -44.38
C ASN A 545 3.88 5.63 -44.71
N GLN A 546 4.20 4.66 -45.57
CA GLN A 546 5.58 4.39 -46.01
C GLN A 546 5.98 5.35 -47.14
N MET A 547 5.05 5.67 -48.04
CA MET A 547 5.22 6.70 -49.06
C MET A 547 5.42 8.09 -48.45
N GLU A 548 4.67 8.44 -47.40
CA GLU A 548 4.86 9.70 -46.66
C GLU A 548 6.23 9.79 -45.96
N LYS A 549 6.85 8.66 -45.60
CA LYS A 549 8.22 8.64 -45.04
C LYS A 549 9.27 8.88 -46.11
N ILE A 550 9.07 8.36 -47.32
CA ILE A 550 9.95 8.63 -48.48
C ILE A 550 9.89 10.11 -48.87
N LEU A 551 8.69 10.73 -48.86
CA LEU A 551 8.53 12.15 -49.15
C LEU A 551 9.22 13.09 -48.15
N LYS A 552 9.51 12.62 -46.93
CA LYS A 552 10.21 13.40 -45.88
C LYS A 552 11.73 13.30 -45.97
N GLU A 553 12.27 12.57 -46.94
CA GLU A 553 13.72 12.37 -47.10
C GLU A 553 14.47 13.67 -47.34
N ASP A 554 13.99 14.53 -48.24
CA ASP A 554 14.63 15.80 -48.57
C ASP A 554 14.70 16.75 -47.35
N ILE A 555 13.69 16.67 -46.48
CA ILE A 555 13.64 17.44 -45.22
C ILE A 555 14.70 16.92 -44.24
N LEU A 556 14.84 15.60 -44.13
CA LEU A 556 15.83 14.97 -43.25
C LEU A 556 17.27 15.14 -43.75
N LEU A 557 17.49 15.22 -45.07
CA LEU A 557 18.79 15.53 -45.66
C LEU A 557 19.19 16.99 -45.38
N LYS A 558 18.27 17.94 -45.53
CA LYS A 558 18.50 19.34 -45.14
C LYS A 558 18.76 19.51 -43.65
N GLU A 559 17.98 18.83 -42.80
CA GLU A 559 18.19 18.86 -41.34
C GLU A 559 19.56 18.24 -40.95
N LEU A 560 20.03 17.24 -41.70
CA LEU A 560 21.36 16.67 -41.50
C LEU A 560 22.48 17.63 -41.94
N GLU A 561 22.31 18.28 -43.09
CA GLU A 561 23.26 19.26 -43.62
C GLU A 561 23.35 20.50 -42.71
N ASP A 562 22.22 21.01 -42.23
CA ASP A 562 22.17 22.12 -41.26
C ASP A 562 22.86 21.75 -39.94
N LEU A 563 22.68 20.52 -39.46
CA LEU A 563 23.34 20.02 -38.25
C LEU A 563 24.84 19.77 -38.45
N GLU A 564 25.29 19.40 -39.65
CA GLU A 564 26.70 19.23 -40.00
C GLU A 564 27.41 20.58 -40.29
N LEU A 565 26.68 21.60 -40.75
CA LEU A 565 27.17 22.98 -40.97
C LEU A 565 27.14 23.86 -39.70
N SER A 566 26.33 23.50 -38.70
CA SER A 566 26.24 24.20 -37.41
C SER A 566 27.37 23.87 -36.42
N VAL A 567 28.39 23.12 -36.87
CA VAL A 567 29.50 22.55 -36.08
C VAL A 567 30.80 23.30 -36.31
#